data_AF-A0A352D6X5-F1
#
_entry.id   AF-A0A352D6X5-F1
#
_cell.length_a   1.000
_cell.length_b   1.000
_cell.length_c   1.000
_cell.angle_alpha   90.00
_cell.angle_beta   90.00
_cell.angle_gamma   90.00
#
_symmetry.space_group_name_H-M   'P 1'
#
loop_
_entity.id
_entity.type
_entity.pdbx_description
1 polymer ?
#
loop_
_entity_poly.entity_id
_entity_poly.type
_entity_poly.pdbx_seq_one_letter_code
_entity_poly.pdbx_strand_id
1 'polypeptide(L)'
;MRRFLSYLAAALLAFPVPVLSGVPSAALPAPPQQMLEAMLLYSEQGDYGKAARVLEKMSPLLNELEALYGVDLAGGVRKALKKGDAWEVQTAVLKVIYYHMKLELAAALKARGRPAVVSVRMAYLDYLFLAPRLESKDKKLVAEVERRFKSVHNLLASKQPTAEEADEAALHVREIERICLLAVVKQT
;
A
#
# COMPACT_ATOMS: atom_id res chain seq x y z
N MET A 1 -16.68 0.89 0.42
CA MET A 1 -16.65 1.05 -1.06
C MET A 1 -16.93 2.45 -1.62
N ARG A 2 -18.06 3.13 -1.34
CA ARG A 2 -18.34 4.47 -1.94
C ARG A 2 -17.22 5.49 -1.75
N ARG A 3 -16.56 5.51 -0.58
CA ARG A 3 -15.45 6.43 -0.28
C ARG A 3 -14.16 6.09 -1.02
N PHE A 4 -13.84 4.80 -1.22
CA PHE A 4 -12.64 4.39 -1.98
C PHE A 4 -12.74 4.85 -3.43
N LEU A 5 -13.91 4.75 -4.06
CA LEU A 5 -14.15 5.31 -5.39
C LEU A 5 -14.03 6.85 -5.41
N SER A 6 -14.43 7.54 -4.35
CA SER A 6 -14.22 8.99 -4.21
C SER A 6 -12.74 9.36 -4.08
N TYR A 7 -11.97 8.60 -3.30
CA TYR A 7 -10.52 8.77 -3.16
C TYR A 7 -9.76 8.39 -4.43
N LEU A 8 -10.19 7.35 -5.15
CA LEU A 8 -9.62 6.94 -6.43
C LEU A 8 -9.87 8.03 -7.50
N ALA A 9 -11.07 8.60 -7.56
CA ALA A 9 -11.39 9.72 -8.46
C ALA A 9 -10.56 10.98 -8.14
N ALA A 10 -10.36 11.30 -6.85
CA ALA A 10 -9.49 12.39 -6.44
C ALA A 10 -8.00 12.11 -6.74
N ALA A 11 -7.55 10.87 -6.57
CA ALA A 11 -6.18 10.44 -6.90
C ALA A 11 -5.90 10.48 -8.41
N LEU A 12 -6.88 10.11 -9.24
CA LEU A 12 -6.81 10.22 -10.70
C LEU A 12 -6.72 11.68 -11.19
N LEU A 13 -7.32 12.61 -10.45
CA LEU A 13 -7.22 14.06 -10.71
C LEU A 13 -5.88 14.64 -10.23
N ALA A 14 -5.33 14.13 -9.12
CA ALA A 14 -4.03 14.56 -8.60
C ALA A 14 -2.84 13.97 -9.38
N PHE A 15 -3.01 12.79 -9.97
CA PHE A 15 -1.97 12.07 -10.72
C PHE A 15 -2.57 11.40 -11.97
N PRO A 16 -2.48 12.00 -13.17
CA PRO A 16 -3.00 11.38 -14.38
C PRO A 16 -2.26 10.06 -14.64
N VAL A 17 -3.01 8.98 -14.85
CA VAL A 17 -2.53 7.61 -15.07
C VAL A 17 -2.19 7.43 -16.55
N PRO A 18 -0.92 7.22 -16.94
CA PRO A 18 -0.62 6.60 -18.21
C PRO A 18 -0.70 5.07 -18.06
N VAL A 19 -1.24 4.41 -19.09
CA VAL A 19 -1.21 2.95 -19.25
C VAL A 19 0.25 2.48 -19.10
N LEU A 20 0.50 1.63 -18.11
CA LEU A 20 1.82 1.09 -17.80
C LEU A 20 2.16 -0.08 -18.73
N SER A 21 3.00 0.16 -19.72
CA SER A 21 3.70 -0.90 -20.45
C SER A 21 5.16 -0.99 -19.99
N GLY A 22 5.51 -2.10 -19.32
CA GLY A 22 6.86 -2.66 -19.32
C GLY A 22 7.67 -2.57 -18.02
N VAL A 23 7.61 -3.63 -17.20
CA VAL A 23 8.74 -4.38 -16.59
C VAL A 23 8.18 -5.79 -16.26
N PRO A 24 8.88 -6.92 -16.54
CA PRO A 24 8.37 -8.23 -16.21
C PRO A 24 8.62 -8.52 -14.72
N SER A 25 7.65 -8.13 -13.89
CA SER A 25 7.43 -8.85 -12.63
C SER A 25 6.94 -10.25 -13.00
N ALA A 26 7.46 -11.31 -12.36
CA ALA A 26 6.98 -12.68 -12.56
C ALA A 26 5.44 -12.66 -12.48
N ALA A 27 4.78 -12.84 -13.63
CA ALA A 27 3.49 -12.21 -13.88
C ALA A 27 2.43 -12.67 -12.87
N LEU A 28 2.21 -11.86 -11.84
CA LEU A 28 1.04 -12.01 -10.99
C LEU A 28 -0.19 -11.90 -11.90
N PRO A 29 -1.19 -12.78 -11.77
CA PRO A 29 -2.34 -12.81 -12.67
C PRO A 29 -3.18 -11.52 -12.64
N ALA A 30 -2.94 -10.63 -11.67
CA ALA A 30 -3.47 -9.28 -11.57
C ALA A 30 -2.49 -8.39 -10.75
N PRO A 31 -2.53 -7.06 -10.88
CA PRO A 31 -1.77 -6.16 -10.01
C PRO A 31 -2.07 -6.40 -8.52
N PRO A 32 -1.07 -6.30 -7.62
CA PRO A 32 -1.23 -6.52 -6.17
C PRO A 32 -2.42 -5.78 -5.55
N GLN A 33 -2.62 -4.52 -5.92
CA GLN A 33 -3.71 -3.68 -5.39
C GLN A 33 -5.09 -4.27 -5.68
N GLN A 34 -5.29 -4.84 -6.87
CA GLN A 34 -6.57 -5.47 -7.23
C GLN A 34 -6.83 -6.73 -6.41
N MET A 35 -5.77 -7.49 -6.13
CA MET A 35 -5.87 -8.68 -5.27
C MET A 35 -6.17 -8.29 -3.81
N LEU A 36 -5.49 -7.27 -3.29
CA LEU A 36 -5.71 -6.74 -1.95
C LEU A 36 -7.13 -6.18 -1.78
N GLU A 37 -7.62 -5.42 -2.76
CA GLU A 37 -9.00 -4.93 -2.79
C GLU A 37 -10.01 -6.09 -2.82
N ALA A 38 -9.78 -7.10 -3.67
CA ALA A 38 -10.63 -8.27 -3.73
C ALA A 38 -10.69 -9.02 -2.39
N MET A 39 -9.57 -9.16 -1.68
CA MET A 39 -9.53 -9.78 -0.36
C MET A 39 -10.32 -8.98 0.68
N LEU A 40 -10.22 -7.64 0.68
CA LEU A 40 -11.02 -6.79 1.55
C LEU A 40 -12.51 -6.95 1.24
N LEU A 41 -12.90 -6.92 -0.03
CA LEU A 41 -14.29 -7.12 -0.46
C LEU A 41 -14.84 -8.48 -0.04
N TYR A 42 -14.10 -9.56 -0.29
CA TYR A 42 -14.53 -10.90 0.09
C TYR A 42 -14.64 -11.05 1.62
N SER A 43 -13.77 -10.39 2.38
CA SER A 43 -13.90 -10.37 3.84
C SER A 43 -15.16 -9.63 4.32
N GLU A 44 -15.54 -8.51 3.67
CA GLU A 44 -16.79 -7.80 3.96
C GLU A 44 -18.03 -8.64 3.64
N GLN A 45 -17.94 -9.48 2.60
CA GLN A 45 -19.02 -10.37 2.17
C GLN A 45 -19.08 -11.69 2.95
N GLY A 46 -18.12 -11.95 3.85
CA GLY A 46 -17.98 -13.24 4.53
C GLY A 46 -17.53 -14.39 3.62
N ASP A 47 -17.08 -14.11 2.39
CA ASP A 47 -16.62 -15.11 1.43
C ASP A 47 -15.13 -15.44 1.63
N TYR A 48 -14.81 -16.01 2.81
CA TYR A 48 -13.43 -16.31 3.19
C TYR A 48 -12.78 -17.37 2.28
N GLY A 49 -13.58 -18.21 1.62
CA GLY A 49 -13.10 -19.16 0.62
C GLY A 49 -12.50 -18.46 -0.60
N LYS A 50 -13.16 -17.43 -1.14
CA LYS A 50 -12.57 -16.63 -2.23
C LYS A 50 -11.37 -15.81 -1.76
N ALA A 51 -11.42 -15.24 -0.56
CA ALA A 51 -10.27 -14.52 0.01
C ALA A 51 -9.02 -15.43 0.15
N ALA A 52 -9.19 -16.69 0.57
CA ALA A 52 -8.11 -17.66 0.64
C ALA A 52 -7.48 -17.96 -0.74
N ARG A 53 -8.30 -18.11 -1.79
CA ARG A 53 -7.81 -18.31 -3.17
C ARG A 53 -7.02 -17.12 -3.71
N VAL A 54 -7.42 -15.89 -3.33
CA VAL A 54 -6.64 -14.70 -3.69
C VAL A 54 -5.31 -14.69 -2.95
N LEU A 55 -5.32 -15.00 -1.66
CA LEU A 55 -4.09 -15.11 -0.85
C LEU A 55 -3.07 -16.08 -1.48
N GLU A 56 -3.51 -17.24 -1.98
CA GLU A 56 -2.65 -18.20 -2.67
C GLU A 56 -2.00 -17.62 -3.92
N LYS A 57 -2.74 -16.83 -4.71
CA LYS A 57 -2.20 -16.15 -5.90
C LYS A 57 -1.21 -15.05 -5.54
N MET A 58 -1.29 -14.50 -4.33
CA MET A 58 -0.37 -13.48 -3.82
C MET A 58 0.91 -14.06 -3.21
N SER A 59 1.08 -15.39 -3.17
CA SER A 59 2.27 -16.03 -2.57
C SER A 59 3.61 -15.43 -3.00
N PRO A 60 3.86 -15.11 -4.29
CA PRO A 60 5.14 -14.51 -4.70
C PRO A 60 5.44 -13.20 -3.96
N LEU A 61 4.45 -12.30 -3.90
CA LEU A 61 4.60 -11.03 -3.21
C LEU A 61 4.76 -11.23 -1.69
N LEU A 62 3.96 -12.11 -1.09
CA LEU A 62 4.01 -12.34 0.34
C LEU A 62 5.35 -12.93 0.78
N ASN A 63 5.93 -13.83 -0.02
CA ASN A 63 7.26 -14.39 0.23
C ASN A 63 8.35 -13.31 0.10
N GLU A 64 8.24 -12.40 -0.87
CA GLU A 64 9.16 -11.25 -1.00
C GLU A 64 9.08 -10.33 0.23
N LEU A 65 7.86 -9.99 0.66
CA LEU A 65 7.66 -9.16 1.85
C LEU A 65 8.18 -9.83 3.12
N GLU A 66 7.98 -11.14 3.27
CA GLU A 66 8.52 -11.91 4.39
C GLU A 66 10.05 -11.92 4.37
N ALA A 67 10.68 -12.13 3.21
CA ALA A 67 12.13 -12.11 3.07
C ALA A 67 12.73 -10.73 3.40
N LEU A 68 12.04 -9.65 3.03
CA LEU A 68 12.53 -8.28 3.26
C LEU A 68 12.29 -7.77 4.68
N TYR A 69 11.19 -8.17 5.31
CA TYR A 69 10.75 -7.59 6.59
C TYR A 69 10.70 -8.58 7.75
N GLY A 70 10.89 -9.88 7.51
CA GLY A 70 10.88 -10.92 8.54
C GLY A 70 9.51 -11.14 9.19
N VAL A 71 8.41 -10.82 8.48
CA VAL A 71 7.04 -10.92 9.01
C VAL A 71 6.23 -11.92 8.20
N ASP A 72 5.70 -12.95 8.88
CA ASP A 72 4.78 -13.94 8.29
C ASP A 72 3.38 -13.33 8.06
N LEU A 73 3.27 -12.56 6.99
CA LEU A 73 2.02 -11.93 6.57
C LEU A 73 0.99 -12.96 6.08
N ALA A 74 1.45 -13.97 5.33
CA ALA A 74 0.58 -15.01 4.79
C ALA A 74 -0.06 -15.85 5.89
N GLY A 75 0.71 -16.28 6.90
CA GLY A 75 0.22 -16.98 8.08
C GLY A 75 -0.73 -16.13 8.92
N GLY A 76 -0.43 -14.82 9.06
CA GLY A 76 -1.33 -13.86 9.69
C GLY A 76 -2.71 -13.83 9.04
N VAL A 77 -2.77 -13.70 7.71
CA VAL A 77 -4.04 -13.70 6.98
C VAL A 77 -4.73 -15.07 7.02
N ARG A 78 -3.98 -16.18 6.84
CA ARG A 78 -4.55 -17.55 6.95
C ARG A 78 -5.21 -17.79 8.30
N LYS A 79 -4.59 -17.35 9.39
CA LYS A 79 -5.15 -17.48 10.74
C LYS A 79 -6.45 -16.70 10.91
N ALA A 80 -6.49 -15.47 10.38
CA ALA A 80 -7.70 -14.65 10.41
C ALA A 80 -8.84 -15.26 9.57
N LEU A 81 -8.53 -15.76 8.37
CA LEU A 81 -9.51 -16.43 7.51
C LEU A 81 -10.11 -17.67 8.16
N LYS A 82 -9.29 -18.49 8.85
CA LYS A 82 -9.76 -19.67 9.59
C LYS A 82 -10.71 -19.34 10.74
N LYS A 83 -10.55 -18.19 11.38
CA LYS A 83 -11.46 -17.72 12.43
C LYS A 83 -12.79 -17.23 11.88
N GLY A 84 -12.85 -16.86 10.60
CA GLY A 84 -14.06 -16.36 9.95
C GLY A 84 -14.55 -15.03 10.51
N ASP A 85 -13.66 -14.23 11.10
CA ASP A 85 -13.97 -12.90 11.61
C ASP A 85 -13.54 -11.82 10.60
N ALA A 86 -14.50 -11.08 10.08
CA ALA A 86 -14.25 -10.08 9.04
C ALA A 86 -13.27 -8.99 9.51
N TRP A 87 -13.34 -8.59 10.78
CA TRP A 87 -12.47 -7.55 11.32
C TRP A 87 -11.01 -8.02 11.42
N GLU A 88 -10.77 -9.25 11.89
CA GLU A 88 -9.45 -9.86 11.94
C GLU A 88 -8.88 -10.05 10.52
N VAL A 89 -9.70 -10.50 9.57
CA VAL A 89 -9.28 -10.68 8.17
C VAL A 89 -8.89 -9.34 7.56
N GLN A 90 -9.74 -8.31 7.68
CA GLN A 90 -9.42 -6.97 7.19
C GLN A 90 -8.15 -6.43 7.83
N THR A 91 -7.99 -6.58 9.15
CA THR A 91 -6.79 -6.09 9.85
C THR A 91 -5.54 -6.80 9.36
N ALA A 92 -5.61 -8.11 9.10
CA ALA A 92 -4.49 -8.87 8.53
C ALA A 92 -4.18 -8.43 7.09
N VAL A 93 -5.20 -8.19 6.26
CA VAL A 93 -5.01 -7.70 4.88
C VAL A 93 -4.44 -6.29 4.87
N LEU A 94 -4.93 -5.37 5.71
CA LEU A 94 -4.39 -4.01 5.83
C LEU A 94 -2.91 -4.02 6.24
N LYS A 95 -2.46 -5.01 7.04
CA LYS A 95 -1.03 -5.19 7.32
C LYS A 95 -0.25 -5.54 6.04
N VAL A 96 -0.76 -6.42 5.20
CA VAL A 96 -0.14 -6.71 3.89
C VAL A 96 -0.03 -5.44 3.07
N ILE A 97 -1.10 -4.65 2.99
CA ILE A 97 -1.11 -3.36 2.29
C ILE A 97 -0.05 -2.41 2.83
N TYR A 98 0.10 -2.30 4.15
CA TYR A 98 1.13 -1.48 4.77
C TYR A 98 2.55 -1.89 4.35
N TYR A 99 2.87 -3.19 4.34
CA TYR A 99 4.19 -3.66 3.92
C TYR A 99 4.42 -3.56 2.41
N HIS A 100 3.37 -3.71 1.60
CA HIS A 100 3.45 -3.46 0.16
C HIS A 100 3.71 -1.98 -0.14
N MET A 101 3.02 -1.07 0.54
CA MET A 101 3.28 0.38 0.46
C MET A 101 4.74 0.69 0.81
N LYS A 102 5.25 0.07 1.89
CA LYS A 102 6.64 0.23 2.32
C LYS A 102 7.65 -0.27 1.27
N LEU A 103 7.36 -1.39 0.62
CA LEU A 103 8.16 -1.92 -0.48
C LEU A 103 8.24 -0.92 -1.64
N GLU A 104 7.10 -0.38 -2.05
CA GLU A 104 7.02 0.60 -3.14
C GLU A 104 7.74 1.92 -2.80
N LEU A 105 7.60 2.43 -1.57
CA LEU A 105 8.36 3.61 -1.13
C LEU A 105 9.88 3.36 -1.12
N ALA A 106 10.30 2.18 -0.69
CA ALA A 106 11.72 1.81 -0.74
C ALA A 106 12.24 1.68 -2.18
N ALA A 107 11.41 1.17 -3.10
CA ALA A 107 11.73 1.12 -4.53
C ALA A 107 11.83 2.53 -5.12
N ALA A 108 10.93 3.45 -4.74
CA ALA A 108 10.95 4.84 -5.19
C ALA A 108 12.25 5.56 -4.82
N LEU A 109 12.76 5.36 -3.59
CA LEU A 109 14.01 5.98 -3.13
C LEU A 109 15.26 5.44 -3.84
N LYS A 110 15.20 4.20 -4.36
CA LYS A 110 16.31 3.59 -5.13
C LYS A 110 16.24 3.94 -6.62
N ALA A 111 15.07 4.32 -7.10
CA ALA A 111 14.81 4.69 -8.49
C ALA A 111 14.98 6.21 -8.70
N ARG A 112 14.89 6.67 -9.96
CA ARG A 112 14.95 8.11 -10.31
C ARG A 112 13.95 8.44 -11.42
N GLY A 113 13.44 9.68 -11.42
CA GLY A 113 12.52 10.16 -12.44
C GLY A 113 11.26 9.31 -12.56
N ARG A 114 10.88 8.92 -13.78
CA ARG A 114 9.60 8.25 -14.04
C ARG A 114 9.40 6.95 -13.24
N PRO A 115 10.36 6.01 -13.16
CA PRO A 115 10.23 4.84 -12.29
C PRO A 115 9.95 5.17 -10.82
N ALA A 116 10.65 6.16 -10.24
CA ALA A 116 10.42 6.57 -8.85
C ALA A 116 8.99 7.12 -8.67
N VAL A 117 8.55 7.97 -9.59
CA VAL A 117 7.18 8.51 -9.59
C VAL A 117 6.13 7.41 -9.68
N VAL A 118 6.36 6.37 -10.48
CA VAL A 118 5.44 5.22 -10.56
C VAL A 118 5.35 4.51 -9.22
N SER A 119 6.47 4.19 -8.58
CA SER A 119 6.46 3.54 -7.25
C SER A 119 5.80 4.41 -6.17
N VAL A 120 6.05 5.73 -6.16
CA VAL A 120 5.34 6.64 -5.23
C VAL A 120 3.83 6.60 -5.45
N ARG A 121 3.36 6.51 -6.70
CA ARG A 121 1.93 6.39 -7.01
C ARG A 121 1.35 5.05 -6.56
N MET A 122 2.09 3.95 -6.74
CA MET A 122 1.65 2.62 -6.27
C MET A 122 1.53 2.60 -4.74
N ALA A 123 2.53 3.15 -4.03
CA ALA A 123 2.45 3.34 -2.59
C ALA A 123 1.28 4.24 -2.17
N TYR A 124 1.00 5.30 -2.93
CA TYR A 124 -0.14 6.17 -2.63
C TYR A 124 -1.49 5.44 -2.77
N LEU A 125 -1.63 4.56 -3.78
CA LEU A 125 -2.82 3.71 -3.93
C LEU A 125 -3.00 2.76 -2.73
N ASP A 126 -1.91 2.18 -2.23
CA ASP A 126 -1.96 1.36 -1.02
C ASP A 126 -2.37 2.17 0.21
N TYR A 127 -1.83 3.39 0.35
CA TYR A 127 -2.21 4.33 1.40
C TYR A 127 -3.71 4.62 1.44
N LEU A 128 -4.39 4.70 0.29
CA LEU A 128 -5.85 4.97 0.25
C LEU A 128 -6.68 3.89 0.96
N PHE A 129 -6.19 2.65 1.06
CA PHE A 129 -6.84 1.62 1.89
C PHE A 129 -6.61 1.83 3.39
N LEU A 130 -5.48 2.42 3.77
CA LEU A 130 -5.13 2.72 5.16
C LEU A 130 -5.78 4.01 5.68
N ALA A 131 -6.01 4.98 4.79
CA ALA A 131 -6.50 6.32 5.13
C ALA A 131 -7.79 6.31 5.98
N PRO A 132 -8.82 5.47 5.73
CA PRO A 132 -10.01 5.43 6.58
C PRO A 132 -9.74 5.06 8.04
N ARG A 133 -8.75 4.20 8.31
CA ARG A 133 -8.35 3.81 9.68
C ARG A 133 -7.53 4.90 10.37
N LEU A 134 -6.82 5.74 9.60
CA LEU A 134 -6.15 6.93 10.12
C LEU A 134 -7.16 8.04 10.40
N GLU A 135 -8.11 8.25 9.49
CA GLU A 135 -9.16 9.26 9.63
C GLU A 135 -9.99 9.05 10.90
N SER A 136 -10.31 7.79 11.23
CA SER A 136 -11.03 7.45 12.46
C SER A 136 -10.25 7.76 13.73
N LYS A 137 -8.93 7.95 13.65
CA LYS A 137 -8.07 8.32 14.77
C LYS A 137 -7.91 9.84 14.85
N ASP A 138 -7.45 10.45 13.76
CA ASP A 138 -7.31 11.90 13.64
C ASP A 138 -7.25 12.28 12.15
N LYS A 139 -8.19 13.13 11.72
CA LYS A 139 -8.26 13.66 10.35
C LYS A 139 -6.98 14.41 9.94
N LYS A 140 -6.24 14.99 10.89
CA LYS A 140 -4.98 15.70 10.61
C LYS A 140 -3.89 14.74 10.12
N LEU A 141 -3.92 13.47 10.54
CA LEU A 141 -2.95 12.45 10.09
C LEU A 141 -3.07 12.18 8.59
N VAL A 142 -4.29 12.13 8.06
CA VAL A 142 -4.56 11.93 6.63
C VAL A 142 -3.98 13.10 5.81
N ALA A 143 -4.29 14.33 6.21
CA ALA A 143 -3.79 15.53 5.53
C ALA A 143 -2.25 15.64 5.59
N GLU A 144 -1.64 15.21 6.69
CA GLU A 144 -0.18 15.16 6.83
C GLU A 144 0.45 14.12 5.89
N VAL A 145 -0.10 12.91 5.82
CA VAL A 145 0.41 11.85 4.93
C VAL A 145 0.26 12.25 3.46
N GLU A 146 -0.87 12.81 3.06
CA GLU A 146 -1.08 13.31 1.70
C GLU A 146 -0.08 14.40 1.32
N ARG A 147 0.19 15.35 2.23
CA ARG A 147 1.21 16.39 2.01
C ARG A 147 2.58 15.77 1.80
N ARG A 148 2.95 14.76 2.61
CA ARG A 148 4.24 14.07 2.51
C ARG A 148 4.37 13.28 1.21
N PHE A 149 3.33 12.56 0.79
CA PHE A 149 3.33 11.89 -0.51
C PHE A 149 3.55 12.88 -1.67
N LYS A 150 2.91 14.05 -1.61
CA LYS A 150 3.12 15.12 -2.60
C LYS A 150 4.57 15.62 -2.59
N SER A 151 5.17 15.82 -1.42
CA SER A 151 6.59 16.19 -1.30
C SER A 151 7.50 15.12 -1.91
N VAL A 152 7.33 13.84 -1.54
CA VAL A 152 8.12 12.73 -2.09
C VAL A 152 8.00 12.66 -3.61
N HIS A 153 6.78 12.77 -4.14
CA HIS A 153 6.56 12.78 -5.59
C HIS A 153 7.33 13.90 -6.28
N ASN A 154 7.28 15.12 -5.75
CA ASN A 154 7.93 16.28 -6.36
C ASN A 154 9.46 16.18 -6.30
N LEU A 155 10.00 15.79 -5.15
CA LEU A 155 11.44 15.62 -4.94
C LEU A 155 12.02 14.53 -5.85
N LEU A 156 11.29 13.43 -6.05
CA LEU A 156 11.75 12.31 -6.89
C LEU A 156 11.34 12.40 -8.36
N ALA A 157 10.55 13.42 -8.76
CA ALA A 157 10.12 13.60 -10.14
C ALA A 157 11.27 13.95 -11.09
N SER A 158 12.33 14.60 -10.57
CA SER A 158 13.54 14.90 -11.33
C SER A 158 14.25 13.61 -11.76
N LYS A 159 14.84 13.61 -12.96
CA LYS A 159 15.72 12.51 -13.41
C LYS A 159 17.03 12.48 -12.64
N GLN A 160 17.43 13.61 -12.07
CA GLN A 160 18.63 13.78 -11.26
C GLN A 160 18.25 14.60 -10.02
N PRO A 161 17.63 13.98 -9.01
CA PRO A 161 17.45 14.65 -7.72
C PRO A 161 18.84 14.90 -7.09
N THR A 162 18.98 16.05 -6.43
CA THR A 162 20.18 16.34 -5.64
C THR A 162 20.26 15.39 -4.44
N ALA A 163 21.45 15.30 -3.82
CA ALA A 163 21.60 14.51 -2.58
C ALA A 163 20.66 15.02 -1.47
N GLU A 164 20.50 16.34 -1.36
CA GLU A 164 19.60 16.98 -0.40
C GLU A 164 18.13 16.61 -0.66
N GLU A 165 17.68 16.65 -1.92
CA GLU A 165 16.32 16.25 -2.30
C GLU A 165 16.06 14.75 -2.00
N ALA A 166 17.06 13.90 -2.21
CA ALA A 166 16.97 12.47 -1.91
C ALA A 166 16.87 12.21 -0.39
N ASP A 167 17.67 12.91 0.40
CA ASP A 167 17.63 12.82 1.86
C ASP A 167 16.31 13.34 2.43
N GLU A 168 15.80 14.45 1.89
CA GLU A 168 14.49 15.01 2.24
C GLU A 168 13.34 14.05 1.87
N ALA A 169 13.40 13.43 0.68
CA ALA A 169 12.43 12.41 0.28
C ALA A 169 12.45 11.22 1.26
N ALA A 170 13.63 10.76 1.67
CA ALA A 170 13.76 9.67 2.64
C ALA A 170 13.21 10.04 4.04
N LEU A 171 13.31 11.30 4.46
CA LEU A 171 12.66 11.78 5.69
C LEU A 171 11.13 11.75 5.57
N HIS A 172 10.58 12.20 4.44
CA HIS A 172 9.14 12.13 4.22
C HIS A 172 8.63 10.68 4.17
N VAL A 173 9.35 9.78 3.51
CA VAL A 173 9.03 8.34 3.47
C VAL A 173 8.97 7.74 4.88
N ARG A 174 9.98 7.99 5.72
CA ARG A 174 10.00 7.50 7.11
C ARG A 174 8.79 7.97 7.91
N GLU A 175 8.38 9.22 7.74
CA GLU A 175 7.21 9.75 8.42
C GLU A 175 5.89 9.18 7.88
N ILE A 176 5.78 8.95 6.57
CA ILE A 176 4.64 8.22 5.98
C ILE A 176 4.54 6.83 6.61
N GLU A 177 5.64 6.07 6.65
CA GLU A 177 5.68 4.74 7.25
C GLU A 177 5.28 4.76 8.73
N ARG A 178 5.80 5.73 9.49
CA ARG A 178 5.50 5.88 10.93
C ARG A 178 4.02 6.16 11.18
N ILE A 179 3.42 7.08 10.41
CA ILE A 179 2.00 7.42 10.57
C ILE A 179 1.11 6.26 10.11
N CYS A 180 1.40 5.67 8.95
CA CYS A 180 0.59 4.58 8.41
C CYS A 180 0.65 3.30 9.25
N LEU A 181 1.72 3.08 10.02
CA LEU A 181 1.78 1.99 10.99
C LEU A 181 0.63 2.06 12.02
N LEU A 182 0.19 3.28 12.38
CA LEU A 182 -0.93 3.48 13.31
C LEU A 182 -2.26 2.89 12.79
N ALA A 183 -2.40 2.71 11.48
CA ALA A 183 -3.58 2.11 10.86
C ALA A 183 -3.68 0.59 11.10
N VAL A 184 -2.55 -0.08 11.38
CA VAL A 184 -2.44 -1.54 11.40
C VAL A 184 -1.99 -2.14 12.73
N VAL A 185 -1.57 -1.31 13.68
CA VAL A 185 -1.28 -1.73 15.06
C VAL A 185 -2.58 -1.78 15.87
N LYS A 186 -2.77 -2.89 16.60
CA LYS A 186 -3.91 -3.10 17.49
C LYS A 186 -3.77 -2.13 18.68
N GLN A 187 -4.80 -1.34 18.95
CA GLN A 187 -4.85 -0.56 20.20
C GLN A 187 -5.08 -1.54 21.34
N THR A 188 -4.14 -1.59 22.27
CA THR A 188 -4.28 -2.22 23.59
C THR A 188 -5.17 -1.37 24.49
#